data_AF-A0A2T1GNQ9-F1
#
_entry.id   AF-A0A2T1GNQ9-F1
#
_cell.length_a   1.000
_cell.length_b   1.000
_cell.length_c   1.000
_cell.angle_alpha   90.00
_cell.angle_beta   90.00
_cell.angle_gamma   90.00
#
_symmetry.space_group_name_H-M   'P 1'
#
loop_
_entity.id
_entity.type
_entity.pdbx_description
1 polymer ?
#
loop_
_entity_poly.entity_id
_entity_poly.type
_entity_poly.pdbx_seq_one_letter_code
_entity_poly.pdbx_strand_id
1 'polypeptide(L)'
;MYYPDLQAAKRISPLVSQQSAEMAKRKPYRFAKQYLNYQTFLDIVVLSQIARQSRIEFDPTTVLFHWQCSNWDVDNIPIYGLSKDTLELFQESKIDNNKDFFENLPESQLTRYCILLPSGSYETSEGHYIEMLWIDSIRNSDCEPKDIERRVGGTTIIDRVQGNSQRIVTSAIDTNDCTYCTLADYPKVSLEIGNIDEGEFVDGALSIITRLRDLALQVVMAIEFLPEAVSLDLPAAGSSKGFGKKPPTAKFWQIRRVEIEQKRYIVREKTDGSESESARKSPRPHFRKWHWRRVAVGAERKGREWRLIPNTYVNPEN
;
A
#
# COMPACT_ATOMS: atom_id res chain seq x y z
N MET A 1 7.35 -21.30 9.22
CA MET A 1 6.05 -21.07 9.89
C MET A 1 5.81 -19.57 9.82
N TYR A 2 4.63 -19.10 9.41
CA TYR A 2 4.36 -17.65 9.32
C TYR A 2 3.80 -17.11 10.63
N TYR A 3 4.24 -15.91 10.99
CA TYR A 3 3.89 -15.16 12.20
C TYR A 3 4.13 -15.96 13.51
N PRO A 4 5.36 -16.43 13.76
CA PRO A 4 5.69 -17.21 14.96
C PRO A 4 5.26 -16.54 16.28
N ASP A 5 5.44 -15.23 16.43
CA ASP A 5 5.10 -14.49 17.65
C ASP A 5 3.58 -14.37 17.83
N LEU A 6 2.85 -14.18 16.73
CA LEU A 6 1.39 -14.26 16.74
C LEU A 6 0.91 -15.65 17.20
N GLN A 7 1.53 -16.72 16.69
CA GLN A 7 1.18 -18.08 17.09
C GLN A 7 1.50 -18.33 18.57
N ALA A 8 2.62 -17.81 19.06
CA ALA A 8 2.99 -17.89 20.48
C ALA A 8 1.97 -17.12 21.34
N ALA A 9 1.63 -15.89 20.98
CA ALA A 9 0.66 -15.06 21.69
C ALA A 9 -0.72 -15.73 21.78
N LYS A 10 -1.19 -16.36 20.71
CA LYS A 10 -2.46 -17.10 20.71
C LYS A 10 -2.46 -18.32 21.62
N ARG A 11 -1.32 -19.00 21.76
CA ARG A 11 -1.18 -20.15 22.67
C ARG A 11 -1.18 -19.72 24.13
N ILE A 12 -0.59 -18.56 24.42
CA ILE A 12 -0.42 -18.04 25.78
C ILE A 12 -1.69 -17.32 26.24
N SER A 13 -2.37 -16.60 25.34
CA SER A 13 -3.53 -15.76 25.67
C SER A 13 -4.75 -16.16 24.85
N PRO A 14 -5.75 -16.85 25.46
CA PRO A 14 -7.00 -17.17 24.77
C PRO A 14 -7.80 -15.91 24.38
N LEU A 15 -7.50 -14.76 25.01
CA LEU A 15 -8.14 -13.48 24.74
C LEU A 15 -8.01 -13.07 23.26
N VAL A 16 -6.85 -13.34 22.64
CA VAL A 16 -6.62 -13.01 21.22
C VAL A 16 -7.66 -13.70 20.35
N SER A 17 -7.84 -15.01 20.55
CA SER A 17 -8.77 -15.83 19.76
C SER A 17 -10.24 -15.47 20.06
N GLN A 18 -10.56 -15.09 21.29
CA GLN A 18 -11.91 -14.67 21.67
C GLN A 18 -12.28 -13.33 21.02
N GLN A 19 -11.44 -12.31 21.17
CA GLN A 19 -11.71 -10.98 20.63
C GLN A 19 -11.73 -10.99 19.10
N SER A 20 -10.86 -11.76 18.45
CA SER A 20 -10.87 -11.88 17.00
C SER A 20 -12.15 -12.57 16.50
N ALA A 21 -12.65 -13.59 17.19
CA ALA A 21 -13.93 -14.22 16.87
C ALA A 21 -15.13 -13.26 17.06
N GLU A 22 -15.10 -12.38 18.06
CA GLU A 22 -16.11 -11.34 18.26
C GLU A 22 -16.07 -10.27 17.15
N MET A 23 -14.87 -9.84 16.77
CA MET A 23 -14.68 -8.91 15.64
C MET A 23 -15.18 -9.52 14.32
N ALA A 24 -14.89 -10.80 14.07
CA ALA A 24 -15.35 -11.51 12.87
C ALA A 24 -16.88 -11.53 12.74
N LYS A 25 -17.62 -11.59 13.86
CA LYS A 25 -19.09 -11.53 13.87
C LYS A 25 -19.60 -10.12 13.55
N ARG A 26 -18.91 -9.07 14.01
CA ARG A 26 -19.33 -7.67 13.84
C ARG A 26 -18.97 -7.10 12.46
N LYS A 27 -17.77 -7.39 11.97
CA LYS A 27 -17.28 -6.91 10.67
C LYS A 27 -16.85 -8.06 9.76
N PRO A 28 -17.75 -8.99 9.37
CA PRO A 28 -17.35 -10.15 8.60
C PRO A 28 -16.83 -9.77 7.20
N TYR A 29 -15.57 -10.10 6.89
CA TYR A 29 -15.00 -10.02 5.54
C TYR A 29 -14.80 -11.40 4.92
N ARG A 30 -14.69 -11.45 3.59
CA ARG A 30 -14.23 -12.62 2.82
C ARG A 30 -13.04 -12.21 1.96
N PHE A 31 -11.83 -12.35 2.47
CA PHE A 31 -10.64 -12.12 1.67
C PHE A 31 -10.48 -13.20 0.60
N ALA A 32 -10.15 -12.80 -0.61
CA ALA A 32 -9.78 -13.73 -1.68
C ALA A 32 -8.56 -14.56 -1.26
N LYS A 33 -8.44 -15.80 -1.76
CA LYS A 33 -7.36 -16.74 -1.41
C LYS A 33 -5.95 -16.24 -1.69
N GLN A 34 -5.82 -15.22 -2.53
CA GLN A 34 -4.54 -14.63 -2.87
C GLN A 34 -4.00 -13.70 -1.77
N TYR A 35 -4.80 -13.31 -0.79
CA TYR A 35 -4.39 -12.48 0.35
C TYR A 35 -4.20 -13.34 1.60
N LEU A 36 -3.62 -12.75 2.65
CA LEU A 36 -3.58 -13.39 3.96
C LEU A 36 -4.99 -13.76 4.45
N ASN A 37 -5.08 -14.77 5.29
CA ASN A 37 -6.38 -15.20 5.82
C ASN A 37 -7.00 -14.10 6.71
N TYR A 38 -8.30 -13.85 6.55
CA TYR A 38 -9.02 -12.84 7.34
C TYR A 38 -8.91 -13.07 8.86
N GLN A 39 -8.89 -14.32 9.32
CA GLN A 39 -8.68 -14.63 10.73
C GLN A 39 -7.27 -14.24 11.19
N THR A 40 -6.24 -14.49 10.38
CA THR A 40 -4.86 -14.04 10.66
C THR A 40 -4.80 -12.52 10.73
N PHE A 41 -5.46 -11.82 9.80
CA PHE A 41 -5.58 -10.36 9.82
C PHE A 41 -6.18 -9.87 11.13
N LEU A 42 -7.31 -10.46 11.56
CA LEU A 42 -7.96 -10.10 12.81
C LEU A 42 -7.08 -10.38 14.04
N ASP A 43 -6.38 -11.51 14.04
CA ASP A 43 -5.49 -11.85 15.15
C ASP A 43 -4.35 -10.81 15.28
N ILE A 44 -3.79 -10.32 14.15
CA ILE A 44 -2.78 -9.24 14.14
C ILE A 44 -3.37 -7.91 14.66
N VAL A 45 -4.59 -7.56 14.25
CA VAL A 45 -5.27 -6.34 14.74
C VAL A 45 -5.51 -6.42 16.25
N VAL A 46 -6.05 -7.54 16.73
CA VAL A 46 -6.31 -7.74 18.16
C VAL A 46 -5.02 -7.71 18.96
N LEU A 47 -3.96 -8.36 18.47
CA LEU A 47 -2.65 -8.30 19.10
C LEU A 47 -2.17 -6.85 19.22
N SER A 48 -2.34 -6.04 18.18
CA SER A 48 -1.99 -4.62 18.19
C SER A 48 -2.83 -3.80 19.19
N GLN A 49 -4.12 -4.13 19.34
CA GLN A 49 -4.99 -3.51 20.35
C GLN A 49 -4.56 -3.85 21.78
N ILE A 50 -4.17 -5.10 22.02
CA ILE A 50 -3.62 -5.55 23.31
C ILE A 50 -2.26 -4.88 23.57
N ALA A 51 -1.37 -4.88 22.59
CA ALA A 51 -0.05 -4.24 22.67
C ALA A 51 -0.17 -2.76 23.05
N ARG A 52 -1.13 -2.05 22.45
CA ARG A 52 -1.42 -0.63 22.75
C ARG A 52 -1.78 -0.37 24.21
N GLN A 53 -2.45 -1.31 24.87
CA GLN A 53 -2.86 -1.20 26.28
C GLN A 53 -1.86 -1.82 27.26
N SER A 54 -0.82 -2.48 26.74
CA SER A 54 0.18 -3.16 27.56
C SER A 54 1.13 -2.17 28.24
N ARG A 55 2.07 -2.67 29.04
CA ARG A 55 3.22 -1.90 29.56
C ARG A 55 4.54 -2.31 28.88
N ILE A 56 4.45 -3.10 27.81
CA ILE A 56 5.61 -3.58 27.08
C ILE A 56 6.20 -2.40 26.32
N GLU A 57 7.52 -2.24 26.41
CA GLU A 57 8.25 -1.31 25.57
C GLU A 57 8.49 -1.97 24.22
N PHE A 58 8.11 -1.26 23.16
CA PHE A 58 8.32 -1.66 21.78
C PHE A 58 9.31 -0.70 21.14
N ASP A 59 10.03 -1.22 20.15
CA ASP A 59 10.86 -0.40 19.30
C ASP A 59 9.99 0.54 18.43
N PRO A 60 10.47 1.74 18.05
CA PRO A 60 9.70 2.72 17.28
C PRO A 60 8.97 2.20 16.02
N THR A 61 9.55 1.25 15.28
CA THR A 61 8.91 0.68 14.08
C THR A 61 7.67 -0.12 14.47
N THR A 62 7.82 -0.97 15.49
CA THR A 62 6.73 -1.79 16.04
C THR A 62 5.64 -0.94 16.69
N VAL A 63 6.02 0.16 17.39
CA VAL A 63 5.06 1.14 17.93
C VAL A 63 4.18 1.70 16.82
N LEU A 64 4.80 2.14 15.72
CA LEU A 64 4.05 2.74 14.61
C LEU A 64 3.10 1.72 13.96
N PHE A 65 3.58 0.50 13.72
CA PHE A 65 2.77 -0.58 13.17
C PHE A 65 1.55 -0.88 14.05
N HIS A 66 1.77 -1.13 15.35
CA HIS A 66 0.67 -1.42 16.27
C HIS A 66 -0.30 -0.24 16.43
N TRP A 67 0.21 1.00 16.41
CA TRP A 67 -0.65 2.18 16.47
C TRP A 67 -1.59 2.22 15.27
N GLN A 68 -1.07 2.12 14.05
CA GLN A 68 -1.87 2.17 12.82
C GLN A 68 -2.87 1.00 12.77
N CYS A 69 -2.38 -0.21 13.04
CA CYS A 69 -3.18 -1.43 13.01
C CYS A 69 -4.31 -1.42 14.04
N SER A 70 -4.06 -0.95 15.27
CA SER A 70 -5.06 -0.92 16.34
C SER A 70 -6.27 -0.02 16.04
N ASN A 71 -6.10 1.01 15.20
CA ASN A 71 -7.14 1.97 14.84
C ASN A 71 -8.09 1.48 13.75
N TRP A 72 -7.80 0.34 13.09
CA TRP A 72 -8.59 -0.18 11.96
C TRP A 72 -10.10 -0.18 12.21
N ASP A 73 -10.49 -0.75 13.34
CA ASP A 73 -11.89 -0.95 13.65
C ASP A 73 -12.59 0.34 14.13
N VAL A 74 -11.91 1.11 14.99
CA VAL A 74 -12.41 2.34 15.60
C VAL A 74 -12.63 3.42 14.53
N ASP A 75 -11.66 3.59 13.64
CA ASP A 75 -11.68 4.62 12.60
C ASP A 75 -12.38 4.14 11.32
N ASN A 76 -12.93 2.92 11.33
CA ASN A 76 -13.59 2.29 10.19
C ASN A 76 -12.76 2.34 8.89
N ILE A 77 -11.46 2.03 9.02
CA ILE A 77 -10.49 2.18 7.95
C ILE A 77 -10.82 1.18 6.81
N PRO A 78 -10.99 1.67 5.56
CA PRO A 78 -11.25 0.80 4.42
C PRO A 78 -10.04 -0.09 4.10
N ILE A 79 -10.34 -1.32 3.69
CA ILE A 79 -9.34 -2.30 3.24
C ILE A 79 -9.29 -2.29 1.72
N TYR A 80 -8.09 -2.15 1.16
CA TYR A 80 -7.81 -2.21 -0.26
C TYR A 80 -7.00 -3.47 -0.59
N GLY A 81 -7.35 -4.18 -1.66
CA GLY A 81 -6.59 -5.32 -2.15
C GLY A 81 -5.89 -4.99 -3.46
N LEU A 82 -4.56 -5.12 -3.53
CA LEU A 82 -3.83 -5.03 -4.79
C LEU A 82 -3.88 -6.35 -5.55
N SER A 83 -3.95 -6.32 -6.87
CA SER A 83 -3.68 -7.51 -7.69
C SER A 83 -2.17 -7.72 -7.87
N LYS A 84 -1.74 -8.93 -8.29
CA LYS A 84 -0.33 -9.17 -8.61
C LYS A 84 0.15 -8.26 -9.74
N ASP A 85 -0.62 -8.19 -10.83
CA ASP A 85 -0.35 -7.32 -11.98
C ASP A 85 -0.26 -5.83 -11.57
N THR A 86 -1.10 -5.36 -10.65
CA THR A 86 -1.04 -3.98 -10.12
C THR A 86 0.21 -3.77 -9.26
N LEU A 87 0.57 -4.75 -8.42
CA LEU A 87 1.75 -4.68 -7.56
C LEU A 87 3.04 -4.65 -8.40
N GLU A 88 3.16 -5.57 -9.35
CA GLU A 88 4.28 -5.63 -10.31
C GLU A 88 4.37 -4.33 -11.09
N LEU A 89 3.21 -3.82 -11.56
CA LEU A 89 3.12 -2.50 -12.18
C LEU A 89 3.78 -1.49 -11.24
N PHE A 90 3.24 -1.25 -10.03
CA PHE A 90 3.74 -0.27 -9.06
C PHE A 90 5.24 -0.37 -8.73
N GLN A 91 5.79 -1.59 -8.67
CA GLN A 91 7.22 -1.79 -8.43
C GLN A 91 8.10 -1.37 -9.62
N GLU A 92 7.56 -1.35 -10.85
CA GLU A 92 8.32 -1.01 -12.05
C GLU A 92 8.38 0.47 -12.41
N SER A 93 7.40 1.30 -12.00
CA SER A 93 7.53 2.74 -12.23
C SER A 93 8.01 3.51 -11.03
N LYS A 94 8.64 4.62 -11.39
CA LYS A 94 9.04 5.66 -10.48
C LYS A 94 8.07 6.81 -10.62
N ILE A 95 7.71 7.38 -9.49
CA ILE A 95 7.06 8.67 -9.46
C ILE A 95 8.20 9.70 -9.52
N ASP A 96 8.28 10.43 -10.63
CA ASP A 96 9.30 11.48 -10.80
C ASP A 96 9.20 12.49 -9.66
N ASN A 97 10.31 12.76 -8.95
CA ASN A 97 10.44 13.71 -7.83
C ASN A 97 9.97 15.12 -8.21
N ASN A 98 8.67 15.33 -8.28
CA ASN A 98 8.05 16.61 -8.58
C ASN A 98 7.55 17.23 -7.28
N LYS A 99 7.75 18.54 -7.15
CA LYS A 99 7.46 19.28 -5.92
C LYS A 99 5.96 19.49 -5.64
N ASP A 100 5.07 18.86 -6.42
CA ASP A 100 3.65 19.17 -6.42
C ASP A 100 2.74 17.93 -6.37
N PHE A 101 3.21 16.81 -5.80
CA PHE A 101 2.46 15.54 -5.79
C PHE A 101 1.05 15.63 -5.27
N PHE A 102 0.82 16.47 -4.27
CA PHE A 102 -0.43 16.53 -3.54
C PHE A 102 -1.16 17.87 -3.67
N GLU A 103 -0.74 18.71 -4.62
CA GLU A 103 -1.58 19.81 -5.06
C GLU A 103 -2.90 19.22 -5.58
N ASN A 104 -4.01 19.56 -4.90
CA ASN A 104 -5.38 19.09 -5.14
C ASN A 104 -5.83 17.81 -4.40
N LEU A 105 -5.13 17.34 -3.35
CA LEU A 105 -5.73 16.34 -2.45
C LEU A 105 -6.96 16.93 -1.71
N PRO A 106 -7.92 16.07 -1.30
CA PRO A 106 -9.03 16.46 -0.43
C PRO A 106 -8.55 17.21 0.83
N GLU A 107 -9.42 18.04 1.41
CA GLU A 107 -9.09 18.86 2.60
C GLU A 107 -8.85 18.04 3.88
N SER A 108 -9.00 16.71 3.84
CA SER A 108 -8.79 15.86 5.01
C SER A 108 -7.37 16.00 5.56
N GLN A 109 -7.26 16.31 6.85
CA GLN A 109 -5.97 16.39 7.54
C GLN A 109 -5.30 15.02 7.70
N LEU A 110 -6.07 13.94 7.70
CA LEU A 110 -5.57 12.58 7.87
C LEU A 110 -6.45 11.58 7.12
N THR A 111 -5.85 10.80 6.25
CA THR A 111 -6.49 9.66 5.59
C THR A 111 -5.67 8.41 5.86
N ARG A 112 -6.34 7.31 6.24
CA ARG A 112 -5.68 6.04 6.55
C ARG A 112 -6.11 4.95 5.58
N TYR A 113 -5.17 4.10 5.22
CA TYR A 113 -5.38 2.98 4.30
C TYR A 113 -4.82 1.69 4.89
N CYS A 114 -5.60 0.62 4.77
CA CYS A 114 -5.13 -0.75 4.97
C CYS A 114 -4.99 -1.41 3.61
N ILE A 115 -3.80 -1.84 3.24
CA ILE A 115 -3.52 -2.43 1.93
C ILE A 115 -3.14 -3.90 2.11
N LEU A 116 -3.88 -4.79 1.46
CA LEU A 116 -3.54 -6.20 1.35
C LEU A 116 -2.71 -6.43 0.08
N LEU A 117 -1.56 -7.04 0.26
CA LEU A 117 -0.71 -7.50 -0.84
C LEU A 117 -1.00 -8.98 -1.12
N PRO A 118 -0.91 -9.41 -2.39
CA PRO A 118 -0.99 -10.83 -2.70
C PRO A 118 0.12 -11.61 -1.99
N SER A 119 -0.27 -12.64 -1.24
CA SER A 119 0.62 -13.55 -0.53
C SER A 119 1.75 -14.05 -1.41
N GLY A 120 2.97 -14.03 -0.87
CA GLY A 120 4.17 -14.48 -1.57
C GLY A 120 4.66 -13.56 -2.70
N SER A 121 4.11 -12.34 -2.85
CA SER A 121 4.44 -11.46 -3.99
C SER A 121 5.31 -10.25 -3.64
N TYR A 122 5.50 -9.96 -2.35
CA TYR A 122 6.38 -8.88 -1.89
C TYR A 122 7.40 -9.42 -0.89
N GLU A 123 8.55 -9.83 -1.41
CA GLU A 123 9.61 -10.48 -0.65
C GLU A 123 10.60 -9.47 -0.04
N THR A 124 11.00 -9.72 1.21
CA THR A 124 12.05 -9.02 1.96
C THR A 124 13.44 -9.57 1.60
N SER A 125 14.51 -8.93 2.05
CA SER A 125 15.88 -9.43 1.81
C SER A 125 16.15 -10.82 2.42
N GLU A 126 15.41 -11.17 3.47
CA GLU A 126 15.56 -12.41 4.23
C GLU A 126 14.65 -13.55 3.72
N GLY A 127 13.96 -13.36 2.59
CA GLY A 127 13.05 -14.37 2.04
C GLY A 127 11.71 -14.50 2.77
N HIS A 128 11.32 -13.48 3.54
CA HIS A 128 10.00 -13.36 4.15
C HIS A 128 9.09 -12.48 3.30
N TYR A 129 7.78 -12.53 3.55
CA TYR A 129 6.82 -11.79 2.73
C TYR A 129 6.07 -10.75 3.52
N ILE A 130 5.84 -9.58 2.92
CA ILE A 130 4.93 -8.57 3.44
C ILE A 130 3.56 -8.78 2.78
N GLU A 131 2.55 -9.06 3.59
CA GLU A 131 1.19 -9.35 3.11
C GLU A 131 0.20 -8.20 3.40
N MET A 132 0.59 -7.24 4.24
CA MET A 132 -0.23 -6.11 4.66
C MET A 132 0.61 -4.86 4.89
N LEU A 133 0.11 -3.70 4.44
CA LEU A 133 0.67 -2.39 4.70
C LEU A 133 -0.38 -1.47 5.33
N TRP A 134 0.07 -0.64 6.25
CA TRP A 134 -0.69 0.49 6.77
C TRP A 134 -0.08 1.78 6.25
N ILE A 135 -0.92 2.69 5.77
CA ILE A 135 -0.49 3.99 5.25
C ILE A 135 -1.34 5.08 5.89
N ASP A 136 -0.71 6.04 6.55
CA ASP A 136 -1.33 7.32 6.89
C ASP A 136 -0.84 8.39 5.92
N SER A 137 -1.78 9.15 5.38
CA SER A 137 -1.53 10.36 4.60
C SER A 137 -1.95 11.55 5.45
N ILE A 138 -0.97 12.31 5.94
CA ILE A 138 -1.13 13.39 6.92
C ILE A 138 -0.84 14.72 6.24
N ARG A 139 -1.85 15.58 6.15
CA ARG A 139 -1.70 16.91 5.57
C ARG A 139 -1.43 17.94 6.66
N ASN A 140 -0.34 18.67 6.53
CA ASN A 140 -0.07 19.88 7.30
C ASN A 140 -0.13 21.10 6.38
N SER A 141 -1.27 21.80 6.38
CA SER A 141 -1.47 23.03 5.62
C SER A 141 -0.96 24.27 6.35
N ASP A 142 -0.51 24.14 7.60
CA ASP A 142 0.03 25.25 8.38
C ASP A 142 1.47 25.52 7.95
N CYS A 143 1.91 26.78 8.08
CA CYS A 143 3.30 27.14 7.79
C CYS A 143 4.29 26.54 8.80
N GLU A 144 3.83 26.26 10.01
CA GLU A 144 4.66 25.73 11.09
C GLU A 144 4.61 24.20 11.15
N PRO A 145 5.71 23.54 11.55
CA PRO A 145 5.70 22.12 11.81
C PRO A 145 4.73 21.74 12.95
N LYS A 146 4.17 20.54 12.87
CA LYS A 146 3.24 19.98 13.85
C LYS A 146 3.76 18.65 14.39
N ASP A 147 3.79 18.51 15.71
CA ASP A 147 4.16 17.25 16.36
C ASP A 147 2.93 16.34 16.51
N ILE A 148 3.10 15.07 16.15
CA ILE A 148 2.10 14.02 16.28
C ILE A 148 2.64 12.97 17.25
N GLU A 149 2.01 12.88 18.41
CA GLU A 149 2.32 11.87 19.41
C GLU A 149 1.57 10.57 19.11
N ARG A 150 2.30 9.45 19.09
CA ARG A 150 1.71 8.11 19.02
C ARG A 150 2.25 7.26 20.17
N ARG A 151 1.35 6.66 20.94
CA ARG A 151 1.69 5.84 22.10
C ARG A 151 1.15 4.43 21.93
N VAL A 152 2.02 3.44 22.15
CA VAL A 152 1.69 2.01 22.21
C VAL A 152 2.49 1.41 23.35
N GLY A 153 1.79 0.75 24.28
CA GLY A 153 2.46 0.13 25.41
C GLY A 153 3.14 1.16 26.31
N GLY A 154 4.39 0.87 26.67
CA GLY A 154 5.28 1.77 27.41
C GLY A 154 5.95 2.85 26.55
N THR A 155 5.89 2.75 25.21
CA THR A 155 6.66 3.61 24.31
C THR A 155 5.79 4.71 23.69
N THR A 156 6.35 5.92 23.62
CA THR A 156 5.79 7.07 22.89
C THR A 156 6.76 7.48 21.78
N ILE A 157 6.25 7.65 20.56
CA ILE A 157 6.97 8.28 19.45
C ILE A 157 6.37 9.65 19.17
N ILE A 158 7.23 10.63 18.89
CA ILE A 158 6.85 11.97 18.48
C ILE A 158 7.33 12.16 17.05
N ASP A 159 6.39 12.47 16.17
CA ASP A 159 6.59 12.57 14.73
C ASP A 159 6.33 14.01 14.28
N ARG A 160 7.38 14.71 13.81
CA ARG A 160 7.32 16.15 13.52
C ARG A 160 7.03 16.42 12.04
N VAL A 161 5.76 16.65 11.70
CA VAL A 161 5.29 16.90 10.33
C VAL A 161 5.66 18.30 9.90
N GLN A 162 6.35 18.45 8.77
CA GLN A 162 6.80 19.76 8.28
C GLN A 162 5.62 20.67 7.90
N GLY A 163 5.81 21.99 7.99
CA GLY A 163 4.82 22.95 7.53
C GLY A 163 4.64 22.91 6.00
N ASN A 164 3.43 23.15 5.52
CA ASN A 164 3.05 23.06 4.11
C ASN A 164 3.49 21.74 3.45
N SER A 165 3.28 20.62 4.14
CA SER A 165 3.69 19.30 3.67
C SER A 165 2.56 18.27 3.71
N GLN A 166 2.75 17.21 2.93
CA GLN A 166 2.01 15.96 3.05
C GLN A 166 2.98 14.89 3.53
N ARG A 167 2.76 14.31 4.71
CA ARG A 167 3.53 13.18 5.20
C ARG A 167 2.83 11.86 4.88
N ILE A 168 3.56 10.97 4.24
CA ILE A 168 3.15 9.58 4.03
C ILE A 168 3.90 8.72 5.05
N VAL A 169 3.15 8.16 6.00
CA VAL A 169 3.68 7.25 7.02
C VAL A 169 3.25 5.84 6.68
N THR A 170 4.22 4.99 6.36
CA THR A 170 3.95 3.59 5.99
C THR A 170 4.53 2.67 7.04
N SER A 171 3.78 1.65 7.45
CA SER A 171 4.32 0.52 8.22
C SER A 171 3.84 -0.81 7.67
N ALA A 172 4.61 -1.85 7.94
CA ALA A 172 4.36 -3.21 7.53
C ALA A 172 4.93 -4.20 8.55
N ILE A 173 4.42 -5.43 8.50
CA ILE A 173 4.99 -6.58 9.20
C ILE A 173 5.17 -7.71 8.17
N ASP A 174 6.30 -8.41 8.22
CA ASP A 174 6.52 -9.58 7.38
C ASP A 174 6.04 -10.88 8.06
N THR A 175 6.10 -11.98 7.32
CA THR A 175 5.72 -13.30 7.79
C THR A 175 6.61 -13.87 8.91
N ASN A 176 7.68 -13.19 9.31
CA ASN A 176 8.54 -13.54 10.45
C ASN A 176 8.40 -12.55 11.62
N ASP A 177 7.32 -11.77 11.62
CA ASP A 177 7.01 -10.74 12.63
C ASP A 177 8.01 -9.57 12.67
N CYS A 178 8.86 -9.40 11.65
CA CYS A 178 9.71 -8.22 11.54
C CYS A 178 8.92 -7.03 11.01
N THR A 179 8.97 -5.91 11.72
CA THR A 179 8.29 -4.67 11.32
C THR A 179 9.18 -3.75 10.51
N TYR A 180 8.59 -3.03 9.57
CA TYR A 180 9.25 -2.03 8.73
C TYR A 180 8.42 -0.75 8.72
N CYS A 181 9.07 0.41 8.66
CA CYS A 181 8.36 1.66 8.44
C CYS A 181 9.17 2.71 7.68
N THR A 182 8.46 3.70 7.15
CA THR A 182 9.02 4.86 6.49
C THR A 182 8.11 6.07 6.70
N LEU A 183 8.73 7.21 6.97
CA LEU A 183 8.08 8.50 7.06
C LEU A 183 8.69 9.39 5.97
N ALA A 184 7.85 9.85 5.05
CA ALA A 184 8.28 10.69 3.95
C ALA A 184 7.41 11.94 3.86
N ASP A 185 8.02 13.12 3.99
CA ASP A 185 7.36 14.37 3.66
C ASP A 185 7.41 14.65 2.16
N TYR A 186 6.36 15.29 1.68
CA TYR A 186 6.31 15.85 0.34
C TYR A 186 5.86 17.31 0.43
N PRO A 187 6.46 18.22 -0.36
CA PRO A 187 7.40 17.95 -1.46
C PRO A 187 8.88 17.89 -1.08
N LYS A 188 9.22 18.31 0.13
CA LYS A 188 10.57 18.15 0.67
C LYS A 188 10.70 16.69 1.09
N VAL A 189 11.29 15.83 0.25
CA VAL A 189 11.54 14.43 0.62
C VAL A 189 12.64 14.39 1.69
N SER A 190 12.28 14.67 2.94
CA SER A 190 13.00 14.21 4.13
C SER A 190 12.53 12.79 4.40
N LEU A 191 13.44 11.84 4.22
CA LEU A 191 13.20 10.45 4.59
C LEU A 191 13.61 10.29 6.05
N GLU A 192 12.62 10.11 6.92
CA GLU A 192 12.85 9.66 8.29
C GLU A 192 12.49 8.18 8.32
N ILE A 193 13.50 7.34 8.56
CA ILE A 193 13.31 5.91 8.74
C ILE A 193 13.11 5.72 10.24
N GLY A 194 11.89 5.33 10.64
CA GLY A 194 11.62 5.03 12.04
C GLY A 194 12.28 3.71 12.41
N ASN A 195 13.55 3.77 12.83
CA ASN A 195 14.18 3.14 13.99
C ASN A 195 15.67 2.79 13.73
N ILE A 196 16.46 2.82 14.82
CA ILE A 196 17.88 2.48 14.98
C ILE A 196 18.81 3.70 14.88
N ASP A 197 19.68 3.81 15.90
CA ASP A 197 20.76 4.79 16.11
C ASP A 197 21.51 5.19 14.81
N GLU A 198 22.37 6.20 14.91
CA GLU A 198 23.35 6.66 13.91
C GLU A 198 24.32 5.57 13.37
N GLY A 199 23.94 4.30 13.34
CA GLY A 199 24.64 3.19 12.72
C GLY A 199 24.28 3.00 11.24
N GLU A 200 25.25 2.49 10.49
CA GLU A 200 25.10 2.14 9.09
C GLU A 200 23.99 1.09 8.89
N PHE A 201 23.05 1.38 8.00
CA PHE A 201 22.05 0.41 7.57
C PHE A 201 22.76 -0.79 6.92
N VAL A 202 22.32 -2.01 7.25
CA VAL A 202 22.57 -3.15 6.35
C VAL A 202 21.85 -2.86 5.04
N ASP A 203 22.55 -2.91 3.90
CA ASP A 203 22.03 -2.54 2.57
C ASP A 203 20.64 -3.12 2.24
N GLY A 204 20.33 -4.32 2.74
CA GLY A 204 19.03 -4.98 2.59
C GLY A 204 17.86 -4.23 3.24
N ALA A 205 18.05 -3.68 4.44
CA ALA A 205 17.01 -2.93 5.16
C ALA A 205 16.67 -1.62 4.45
N LEU A 206 17.68 -0.89 3.97
CA LEU A 206 17.45 0.36 3.23
C LEU A 206 16.68 0.12 1.92
N SER A 207 16.98 -0.98 1.24
CA SER A 207 16.30 -1.38 0.00
C SER A 207 14.81 -1.65 0.22
N ILE A 208 14.45 -2.43 1.25
CA ILE A 208 13.05 -2.75 1.52
C ILE A 208 12.25 -1.51 1.94
N ILE A 209 12.83 -0.65 2.76
CA ILE A 209 12.20 0.61 3.22
C ILE A 209 11.95 1.54 2.03
N THR A 210 12.93 1.69 1.13
CA THR A 210 12.80 2.51 -0.08
C THR A 210 11.69 1.96 -0.99
N ARG A 211 11.66 0.65 -1.21
CA ARG A 211 10.60 0.00 -2.01
C ARG A 211 9.21 0.18 -1.37
N LEU A 212 9.11 0.10 -0.04
CA LEU A 212 7.85 0.31 0.69
C LEU A 212 7.36 1.75 0.55
N ARG A 213 8.26 2.74 0.68
CA ARG A 213 7.94 4.15 0.46
C ARG A 213 7.37 4.38 -0.93
N ASP A 214 8.07 3.88 -1.94
CA ASP A 214 7.68 4.06 -3.33
C ASP A 214 6.34 3.38 -3.60
N LEU A 215 6.14 2.15 -3.11
CA LEU A 215 4.86 1.44 -3.20
C LEU A 215 3.73 2.21 -2.52
N ALA A 216 3.95 2.73 -1.30
CA ALA A 216 2.93 3.48 -0.58
C ALA A 216 2.52 4.74 -1.31
N LEU A 217 3.49 5.48 -1.88
CA LEU A 217 3.19 6.65 -2.70
C LEU A 217 2.36 6.25 -3.94
N GLN A 218 2.73 5.18 -4.64
CA GLN A 218 1.99 4.68 -5.80
C GLN A 218 0.54 4.31 -5.44
N VAL A 219 0.34 3.65 -4.29
CA VAL A 219 -0.98 3.27 -3.79
C VAL A 219 -1.83 4.49 -3.46
N VAL A 220 -1.27 5.46 -2.71
CA VAL A 220 -1.99 6.71 -2.38
C VAL A 220 -2.36 7.45 -3.65
N MET A 221 -1.43 7.59 -4.60
CA MET A 221 -1.69 8.23 -5.88
C MET A 221 -2.80 7.53 -6.68
N ALA A 222 -2.80 6.19 -6.71
CA ALA A 222 -3.82 5.44 -7.42
C ALA A 222 -5.20 5.56 -6.78
N ILE A 223 -5.30 5.50 -5.45
CA ILE A 223 -6.58 5.62 -4.74
C ILE A 223 -7.15 7.03 -4.88
N GLU A 224 -6.31 8.06 -4.77
CA GLU A 224 -6.74 9.47 -4.75
C GLU A 224 -6.96 10.04 -6.16
N PHE A 225 -6.15 9.65 -7.15
CA PHE A 225 -6.17 10.25 -8.50
C PHE A 225 -6.65 9.30 -9.61
N LEU A 226 -6.82 8.01 -9.34
CA LEU A 226 -7.39 7.03 -10.29
C LEU A 226 -8.58 6.28 -9.64
N PRO A 227 -9.67 6.98 -9.26
CA PRO A 227 -10.83 6.35 -8.65
C PRO A 227 -11.46 5.27 -9.53
N GLU A 228 -11.31 5.34 -10.86
CA GLU A 228 -11.76 4.31 -11.80
C GLU A 228 -11.01 2.97 -11.67
N ALA A 229 -9.79 2.98 -11.11
CA ALA A 229 -9.03 1.76 -10.81
C ALA A 229 -9.51 1.08 -9.52
N VAL A 230 -10.39 1.72 -8.75
CA VAL A 230 -10.91 1.21 -7.48
C VAL A 230 -12.32 0.67 -7.69
N SER A 231 -12.50 -0.62 -7.47
CA SER A 231 -13.82 -1.28 -7.53
C SER A 231 -14.11 -1.99 -6.21
N LEU A 232 -15.39 -2.26 -5.94
CA LEU A 232 -15.75 -3.15 -4.83
C LEU A 232 -15.47 -4.58 -5.25
N ASP A 233 -14.76 -5.33 -4.40
CA ASP A 233 -14.56 -6.76 -4.60
C ASP A 233 -15.89 -7.48 -4.34
N LEU A 234 -16.69 -7.60 -5.40
CA LEU A 234 -17.95 -8.31 -5.36
C LEU A 234 -17.63 -9.81 -5.31
N PRO A 235 -18.05 -10.54 -4.28
CA PRO A 235 -17.92 -11.99 -4.32
C PRO A 235 -18.68 -12.48 -5.55
N ALA A 236 -17.96 -13.16 -6.45
CA ALA A 236 -18.54 -13.72 -7.66
C ALA A 236 -19.86 -14.39 -7.29
N ALA A 237 -20.96 -13.91 -7.88
CA ALA A 237 -22.27 -14.50 -7.66
C ALA A 237 -22.16 -15.95 -8.11
N GLY A 238 -21.95 -16.87 -7.16
CA GLY A 238 -21.91 -18.28 -7.43
C GLY A 238 -23.21 -18.61 -8.15
N SER A 239 -23.11 -18.98 -9.42
CA SER A 239 -24.24 -19.49 -10.17
C SER A 239 -24.68 -20.77 -9.47
N SER A 240 -25.68 -20.66 -8.60
CA SER A 240 -26.24 -21.81 -7.92
C SER A 240 -26.97 -22.64 -8.97
N LYS A 241 -26.27 -23.62 -9.56
CA LYS A 241 -26.91 -24.72 -10.27
C LYS A 241 -27.58 -25.61 -9.22
N GLY A 242 -28.78 -25.22 -8.77
CA GLY A 242 -29.57 -26.02 -7.84
C GLY A 242 -30.76 -25.28 -7.25
N PHE A 243 -31.91 -25.97 -7.14
CA PHE A 243 -33.16 -25.52 -6.51
C PHE A 243 -33.07 -25.48 -4.96
N GLY A 244 -31.93 -25.08 -4.41
CA GLY A 244 -31.79 -24.82 -2.98
C GLY A 244 -32.17 -23.39 -2.67
N LYS A 245 -33.01 -23.17 -1.63
CA LYS A 245 -33.25 -21.83 -1.09
C LYS A 245 -31.90 -21.17 -0.80
N LYS A 246 -31.62 -20.03 -1.44
CA LYS A 246 -30.42 -19.24 -1.17
C LYS A 246 -30.40 -18.96 0.34
N PRO A 247 -29.37 -19.41 1.09
CA PRO A 247 -29.24 -18.98 2.47
C PRO A 247 -29.18 -17.44 2.47
N PRO A 248 -29.69 -16.77 3.52
CA PRO A 248 -29.59 -15.32 3.60
C PRO A 248 -28.12 -14.95 3.41
N THR A 249 -27.83 -14.20 2.34
CA THR A 249 -26.50 -13.68 2.10
C THR A 249 -26.15 -12.81 3.29
N ALA A 250 -25.34 -13.32 4.22
CA ALA A 250 -24.77 -12.51 5.26
C ALA A 250 -24.13 -11.29 4.57
N LYS A 251 -24.45 -10.09 5.05
CA LYS A 251 -23.89 -8.85 4.53
C LYS A 251 -22.42 -8.82 4.94
N PHE A 252 -21.56 -9.38 4.10
CA PHE A 252 -20.12 -9.27 4.26
C PHE A 252 -19.69 -7.85 3.93
N TRP A 253 -18.77 -7.32 4.72
CA TRP A 253 -18.00 -6.16 4.35
C TRP A 253 -17.12 -6.51 3.14
N GLN A 254 -16.95 -5.53 2.25
CA GLN A 254 -16.25 -5.70 0.98
C GLN A 254 -14.93 -4.96 1.04
N ILE A 255 -13.87 -5.62 0.56
CA ILE A 255 -12.61 -4.93 0.29
C ILE A 255 -12.73 -4.15 -1.02
N ARG A 256 -11.94 -3.09 -1.16
CA ARG A 256 -11.83 -2.31 -2.39
C ARG A 256 -10.68 -2.86 -3.22
N ARG A 257 -10.94 -3.38 -4.40
CA ARG A 257 -9.89 -3.88 -5.28
C ARG A 257 -9.28 -2.71 -6.06
N VAL A 258 -7.95 -2.64 -6.07
CA VAL A 258 -7.19 -1.69 -6.90
C VAL A 258 -6.62 -2.46 -8.09
N GLU A 259 -7.22 -2.26 -9.26
CA GLU A 259 -6.87 -2.96 -10.49
C GLU A 259 -6.61 -1.95 -11.61
N ILE A 260 -5.39 -1.97 -12.14
CA ILE A 260 -4.99 -1.13 -13.26
C ILE A 260 -4.83 -2.06 -14.46
N GLU A 261 -5.73 -1.94 -15.44
CA GLU A 261 -5.66 -2.75 -16.65
C GLU A 261 -4.37 -2.47 -17.42
N GLN A 262 -3.52 -3.49 -17.52
CA GLN A 262 -2.36 -3.45 -18.39
C GLN A 262 -2.80 -3.69 -19.84
N LYS A 263 -2.69 -2.67 -20.69
CA LYS A 263 -2.74 -2.89 -22.15
C LYS A 263 -1.48 -3.66 -22.55
N ARG A 264 -1.61 -4.99 -22.70
CA ARG A 264 -0.55 -5.86 -23.21
C ARG A 264 -0.46 -5.67 -24.73
N TYR A 265 0.62 -5.04 -25.19
CA TYR A 265 0.92 -4.96 -26.62
C TYR A 265 1.71 -6.21 -27.02
N ILE A 266 1.16 -7.01 -27.93
CA ILE A 266 1.87 -8.14 -28.53
C ILE A 266 2.68 -7.58 -29.70
N VAL A 267 4.01 -7.57 -29.57
CA VAL A 267 4.88 -7.32 -30.72
C VAL A 267 4.79 -8.55 -31.62
N ARG A 268 4.27 -8.38 -32.83
CA ARG A 268 4.49 -9.36 -33.89
C ARG A 268 5.82 -8.99 -34.53
N GLU A 269 6.82 -9.86 -34.41
CA GLU A 269 8.04 -9.73 -35.22
C GLU A 269 7.60 -9.66 -36.68
N LYS A 270 8.01 -8.61 -37.38
CA LYS A 270 7.90 -8.57 -38.84
C LYS A 270 8.80 -9.69 -39.34
N THR A 271 8.21 -10.70 -39.95
CA THR A 271 8.93 -11.80 -40.59
C THR A 271 9.82 -11.19 -41.66
N ASP A 272 11.13 -11.46 -41.56
CA ASP A 272 12.19 -10.80 -42.32
C ASP A 272 11.97 -10.85 -43.83
N GLY A 273 12.27 -9.72 -44.46
CA GLY A 273 12.24 -9.59 -45.91
C GLY A 273 12.90 -8.31 -46.42
N SER A 274 13.96 -7.83 -45.78
CA SER A 274 15.00 -7.01 -46.43
C SER A 274 16.06 -6.57 -45.41
N GLU A 275 17.20 -7.24 -45.41
CA GLU A 275 18.45 -6.58 -45.04
C GLU A 275 18.68 -5.44 -46.05
N SER A 276 18.44 -4.21 -45.63
CA SER A 276 18.98 -3.04 -46.32
C SER A 276 19.61 -2.12 -45.31
N GLU A 277 20.92 -1.95 -45.45
CA GLU A 277 21.73 -0.99 -44.72
C GLU A 277 21.15 0.43 -44.81
N SER A 278 21.45 1.21 -43.76
CA SER A 278 21.33 2.67 -43.63
C SER A 278 20.00 3.25 -43.12
N ALA A 279 19.96 3.53 -41.81
CA ALA A 279 19.98 4.90 -41.29
C ALA A 279 19.87 4.87 -39.77
N ARG A 280 20.72 5.63 -39.07
CA ARG A 280 20.55 5.96 -37.66
C ARG A 280 19.31 6.86 -37.50
N LYS A 281 18.10 6.34 -37.70
CA LYS A 281 16.86 7.05 -37.39
C LYS A 281 16.59 6.95 -35.89
N SER A 282 17.10 7.96 -35.20
CA SER A 282 16.62 8.29 -33.86
C SER A 282 15.25 8.98 -33.99
N PRO A 283 14.28 8.66 -33.11
CA PRO A 283 14.38 7.71 -32.00
C PRO A 283 13.95 6.31 -32.44
N ARG A 284 14.66 5.28 -31.95
CA ARG A 284 14.37 3.87 -32.23
C ARG A 284 12.97 3.48 -31.72
N PRO A 285 12.30 2.50 -32.36
CA PRO A 285 11.12 1.87 -31.80
C PRO A 285 11.44 1.30 -30.40
N HIS A 286 10.70 1.70 -29.38
CA HIS A 286 10.88 1.20 -28.01
C HIS A 286 9.58 1.23 -27.21
N PHE A 287 9.50 0.41 -26.17
CA PHE A 287 8.41 0.50 -25.19
C PHE A 287 8.72 1.55 -24.14
N ARG A 288 7.82 2.52 -24.03
CA ARG A 288 7.82 3.42 -22.88
C ARG A 288 6.96 2.80 -21.79
N LYS A 289 7.56 2.61 -20.62
CA LYS A 289 6.87 2.13 -19.42
C LYS A 289 5.84 3.15 -18.92
N TRP A 290 4.91 2.64 -18.15
CA TRP A 290 3.93 3.42 -17.42
C TRP A 290 4.64 4.36 -16.44
N HIS A 291 4.06 5.54 -16.23
CA HIS A 291 4.59 6.53 -15.29
C HIS A 291 3.51 7.54 -14.95
N TRP A 292 3.63 8.15 -13.77
CA TRP A 292 2.78 9.27 -13.39
C TRP A 292 3.25 10.54 -14.07
N ARG A 293 2.30 11.30 -14.62
CA ARG A 293 2.59 12.60 -15.20
C ARG A 293 1.55 13.62 -14.80
N ARG A 294 2.03 14.82 -14.45
CA ARG A 294 1.17 15.99 -14.28
C ARG A 294 0.83 16.56 -15.65
N VAL A 295 -0.44 16.53 -16.03
CA VAL A 295 -0.94 17.00 -17.32
C VAL A 295 -1.76 18.27 -17.15
N ALA A 296 -1.69 19.14 -18.16
CA ALA A 296 -2.49 20.35 -18.18
C ALA A 296 -3.93 20.04 -18.59
N VAL A 297 -4.90 20.60 -17.86
CA VAL A 297 -6.33 20.32 -18.03
C VAL A 297 -7.16 21.60 -18.01
N GLY A 298 -8.40 21.51 -18.50
CA GLY A 298 -9.35 22.61 -18.58
C GLY A 298 -9.13 23.54 -19.77
N ALA A 299 -10.08 24.47 -19.97
CA ALA A 299 -9.92 25.56 -20.92
C ALA A 299 -8.66 26.37 -20.54
N GLU A 300 -7.89 26.79 -21.54
CA GLU A 300 -6.62 27.52 -21.37
C GLU A 300 -5.47 26.74 -20.67
N ARG A 301 -5.63 25.44 -20.37
CA ARG A 301 -4.57 24.60 -19.78
C ARG A 301 -3.99 25.17 -18.48
N LYS A 302 -4.80 25.90 -17.70
CA LYS A 302 -4.40 26.47 -16.40
C LYS A 302 -4.45 25.44 -15.26
N GLY A 303 -5.32 24.43 -15.36
CA GLY A 303 -5.38 23.34 -14.38
C GLY A 303 -4.25 22.32 -14.56
N ARG A 304 -3.95 21.57 -13.49
CA ARG A 304 -3.00 20.46 -13.48
C ARG A 304 -3.62 19.26 -12.77
N GLU A 305 -3.60 18.10 -13.42
CA GLU A 305 -4.07 16.83 -12.88
C GLU A 305 -2.97 15.78 -12.99
N TRP A 306 -2.89 14.89 -12.00
CA TRP A 306 -2.11 13.68 -12.11
C TRP A 306 -2.83 12.66 -12.97
N ARG A 307 -2.13 12.10 -13.95
CA ARG A 307 -2.63 10.97 -14.74
C ARG A 307 -1.58 9.89 -14.84
N LEU A 308 -2.06 8.66 -14.79
CA LEU A 308 -1.26 7.50 -15.13
C LEU A 308 -1.13 7.40 -16.65
N ILE A 309 0.08 7.53 -17.17
CA ILE A 309 0.34 7.31 -18.59
C ILE A 309 0.57 5.81 -18.79
N PRO A 310 -0.23 5.11 -19.62
CA PRO A 310 -0.07 3.68 -19.84
C PRO A 310 1.17 3.37 -20.67
N ASN A 311 1.59 2.10 -20.64
CA ASN A 311 2.59 1.57 -21.56
C ASN A 311 2.23 1.97 -23.01
N THR A 312 3.21 2.47 -23.75
CA THR A 312 3.01 2.90 -25.13
C THR A 312 4.19 2.43 -25.97
N TYR A 313 3.92 1.86 -27.13
CA TYR A 313 4.96 1.58 -28.11
C TYR A 313 5.27 2.87 -28.88
N VAL A 314 6.49 3.37 -28.75
CA VAL A 314 6.92 4.67 -29.27
C VAL A 314 7.74 4.45 -30.54
N ASN A 315 7.45 5.23 -31.57
CA ASN A 315 8.04 5.13 -32.92
C ASN A 315 7.85 3.75 -33.58
N PRO A 316 6.63 3.20 -33.67
CA PRO A 316 6.37 1.88 -34.28
C PRO A 316 6.75 1.75 -35.76
N GLU A 317 6.88 2.88 -36.46
CA GLU A 317 7.03 2.95 -37.92
C GLU A 317 8.45 3.30 -38.38
N ASN A 318 9.42 3.41 -37.46
CA ASN A 318 10.83 3.69 -37.80
C ASN A 318 11.62 2.45 -38.20
#